data_AF-A0A1B5Z9K5-F1
#
_entry.id   AF-A0A1B5Z9K5-F1
#
_cell.length_a   1.000
_cell.length_b   1.000
_cell.length_c   1.000
_cell.angle_alpha   90.00
_cell.angle_beta   90.00
_cell.angle_gamma   90.00
#
_symmetry.space_group_name_H-M   'P 1'
#
loop_
_entity.id
_entity.type
_entity.pdbx_description
1 polymer ?
#
loop_
_entity_poly.entity_id
_entity_poly.type
_entity_poly.pdbx_seq_one_letter_code
_entity_poly.pdbx_strand_id
1 'polypeptide(L)'
;ICKPKERGGLGVRDLRVFNIALLGKWWWKVRNEKESLWYLVLEKYGHSLEENNNRSSIWWRDLNGMKLVQERGGNGWFEEHLRRVVGDGKDTMFWKDPWVDGDTLRILFSRLYDLTTDKEACIAEMISEEDGLKKI
;
A
#
# COMPACT_ATOMS: atom_id res chain seq x y z
N ILE A 1 -7.17 -0.14 -31.04
CA ILE A 1 -5.78 -0.60 -31.26
C ILE A 1 -5.39 -1.66 -30.23
N CYS A 2 -5.23 -1.32 -28.95
CA CYS A 2 -4.77 -2.25 -27.91
C CYS A 2 -5.84 -3.22 -27.36
N LYS A 3 -6.94 -3.44 -28.08
CA LYS A 3 -7.96 -4.43 -27.68
C LYS A 3 -7.52 -5.84 -28.14
N PRO A 4 -8.01 -6.91 -27.50
CA PRO A 4 -7.82 -8.28 -27.99
C PRO A 4 -8.32 -8.44 -29.44
N LYS A 5 -7.74 -9.38 -30.19
CA LYS A 5 -8.13 -9.62 -31.60
C LYS A 5 -9.59 -10.03 -31.71
N GLU A 6 -10.07 -10.77 -30.72
CA GLU A 6 -11.46 -11.24 -30.56
C GLU A 6 -12.45 -10.07 -30.39
N ARG A 7 -11.97 -8.88 -29.99
CA ARG A 7 -12.75 -7.65 -29.87
C ARG A 7 -12.42 -6.62 -30.95
N GLY A 8 -11.89 -7.06 -32.10
CA GLY A 8 -11.55 -6.20 -33.24
C GLY A 8 -10.33 -5.31 -33.03
N GLY A 9 -9.44 -5.66 -32.10
CA GLY A 9 -8.17 -4.97 -31.89
C GLY A 9 -6.98 -5.68 -32.55
N LEU A 10 -5.79 -5.08 -32.42
CA LEU A 10 -4.55 -5.64 -32.96
C LEU A 10 -3.90 -6.67 -32.02
N GLY A 11 -4.41 -6.82 -30.79
CA GLY A 11 -3.80 -7.68 -29.77
C GLY A 11 -2.48 -7.14 -29.21
N VAL A 12 -2.12 -5.88 -29.51
CA VAL A 12 -0.93 -5.22 -28.96
C VAL A 12 -1.22 -4.75 -27.54
N ARG A 13 -0.26 -4.93 -26.63
CA ARG A 13 -0.39 -4.55 -25.22
C ARG A 13 -0.55 -3.03 -25.06
N ASP A 14 -1.50 -2.60 -24.23
CA ASP A 14 -1.60 -1.20 -23.82
C ASP A 14 -0.40 -0.85 -22.93
N LEU A 15 0.52 -0.02 -23.46
CA LEU A 15 1.74 0.37 -22.77
C LEU A 15 1.46 1.16 -21.49
N ARG A 16 0.36 1.92 -21.42
CA ARG A 16 0.02 2.69 -20.21
C ARG A 16 -0.39 1.75 -19.09
N VAL A 17 -1.30 0.82 -19.38
CA VAL A 17 -1.75 -0.20 -18.41
C VAL A 17 -0.57 -1.06 -17.96
N PHE A 18 0.29 -1.46 -18.89
CA PHE A 18 1.48 -2.23 -18.54
C PHE A 18 2.47 -1.46 -17.66
N ASN A 19 2.69 -0.16 -17.92
CA ASN A 19 3.57 0.66 -17.09
C ASN A 19 3.01 0.85 -15.68
N ILE A 20 1.70 1.09 -15.55
CA ILE A 20 1.02 1.18 -14.25
C ILE A 20 1.17 -0.13 -13.46
N ALA A 21 0.98 -1.28 -14.11
CA ALA A 21 1.19 -2.58 -13.47
C ALA A 21 2.63 -2.81 -13.02
N LEU A 22 3.62 -2.35 -13.81
CA LEU A 22 5.03 -2.40 -13.43
C LEU A 22 5.33 -1.52 -12.22
N LEU A 23 4.80 -0.29 -12.17
CA LEU A 23 4.94 0.58 -11.01
C LEU A 23 4.35 -0.10 -9.77
N GLY A 24 3.15 -0.69 -9.87
CA GLY A 24 2.53 -1.42 -8.74
C GLY A 24 3.38 -2.60 -8.27
N LYS A 25 3.96 -3.38 -9.18
CA LYS A 25 4.91 -4.44 -8.85
C LYS A 25 6.10 -3.89 -8.06
N TRP A 26 6.73 -2.82 -8.54
CA TRP A 26 7.89 -2.24 -7.87
C TRP A 26 7.52 -1.62 -6.52
N TRP A 27 6.35 -1.01 -6.42
CA TRP A 27 5.86 -0.43 -5.18
C TRP A 27 5.68 -1.53 -4.11
N TRP A 28 5.06 -2.66 -4.50
CA TRP A 28 4.95 -3.84 -3.64
C TRP A 28 6.33 -4.33 -3.16
N LYS A 29 7.28 -4.46 -4.08
CA LYS A 29 8.64 -4.90 -3.76
C LYS A 29 9.32 -3.95 -2.78
N VAL A 30 9.23 -2.64 -3.01
CA VAL A 30 9.83 -1.62 -2.14
C VAL A 30 9.23 -1.67 -0.73
N ARG A 31 7.93 -1.97 -0.62
CA ARG A 31 7.26 -2.09 0.68
C ARG A 31 7.65 -3.36 1.44
N ASN A 32 7.82 -4.49 0.76
CA ASN A 32 7.96 -5.81 1.39
C ASN A 32 9.39 -6.37 1.44
N GLU A 33 10.32 -5.88 0.63
CA GLU A 33 11.67 -6.42 0.52
C GLU A 33 12.75 -5.41 0.97
N LYS A 34 12.50 -4.70 2.08
CA LYS A 34 13.38 -3.62 2.58
C LYS A 34 14.80 -4.07 2.94
N GLU A 35 14.99 -5.36 3.23
CA GLU A 35 16.30 -5.94 3.59
C GLU A 35 17.09 -6.44 2.38
N SER A 36 16.50 -6.37 1.18
CA SER A 36 17.15 -6.85 -0.03
C SER A 36 18.27 -5.90 -0.49
N LEU A 37 19.35 -6.45 -1.05
CA LEU A 37 20.47 -5.65 -1.57
C LEU A 37 20.02 -4.64 -2.64
N TRP A 38 19.04 -4.99 -3.47
CA TRP A 38 18.52 -4.10 -4.50
C TRP A 38 17.79 -2.91 -3.90
N TYR A 39 17.05 -3.10 -2.80
CA TYR A 39 16.38 -2.01 -2.08
C TYR A 39 17.40 -1.04 -1.50
N LEU A 40 18.45 -1.54 -0.84
CA LEU A 40 19.53 -0.72 -0.26
C LEU A 40 20.28 0.11 -1.33
N VAL A 41 20.43 -0.43 -2.54
CA VAL A 41 21.00 0.32 -3.66
C VAL A 41 20.04 1.42 -4.11
N LEU A 42 18.75 1.10 -4.25
CA LEU A 42 17.75 2.07 -4.73
C LEU A 42 17.47 3.20 -3.73
N GLU A 43 17.51 2.92 -2.43
CA GLU A 43 17.33 3.94 -1.38
C GLU A 43 18.35 5.09 -1.49
N LYS A 44 19.54 4.84 -2.06
CA LYS A 44 20.52 5.90 -2.35
C LYS A 44 20.03 6.92 -3.39
N TYR A 45 19.04 6.57 -4.20
CA TYR A 45 18.51 7.39 -5.29
C TYR A 45 17.10 7.95 -5.00
N GLY A 46 16.62 7.78 -3.77
CA GLY A 46 15.36 8.33 -3.27
C GLY A 46 15.08 7.86 -1.84
N HIS A 47 14.64 8.78 -0.97
CA HIS A 47 14.30 8.47 0.42
C HIS A 47 12.78 8.35 0.59
N SER A 48 12.35 7.26 1.23
CA SER A 48 10.97 6.97 1.67
C SER A 48 9.87 7.06 0.60
N LEU A 49 8.83 6.22 0.74
CA LEU A 49 7.61 6.33 -0.08
C LEU A 49 6.67 7.44 0.42
N GLU A 50 7.07 8.16 1.47
CA GLU A 50 6.22 9.14 2.17
C GLU A 50 6.67 10.58 1.98
N GLU A 51 7.87 10.81 1.44
CA GLU A 51 8.42 12.14 1.27
C GLU A 51 8.53 12.52 -0.22
N ASN A 52 7.82 13.57 -0.60
CA ASN A 52 8.01 14.21 -1.91
C ASN A 52 9.28 15.07 -1.88
N ASN A 53 10.43 14.42 -2.08
CA ASN A 53 11.71 15.10 -2.17
C ASN A 53 12.05 15.40 -3.64
N ASN A 54 12.21 16.69 -3.98
CA ASN A 54 12.62 17.13 -5.31
C ASN A 54 14.01 16.64 -5.75
N ARG A 55 14.81 16.06 -4.83
CA ARG A 55 16.11 15.44 -5.13
C ARG A 55 16.02 13.95 -5.51
N SER A 56 14.83 13.34 -5.40
CA SER A 56 14.62 11.94 -5.76
C SER A 56 14.69 11.73 -7.27
N SER A 57 15.19 10.56 -7.69
CA SER A 57 15.25 10.19 -9.11
C SER A 57 13.85 10.20 -9.76
N ILE A 58 13.80 10.37 -11.09
CA ILE A 58 12.54 10.35 -11.86
C ILE A 58 11.75 9.07 -11.58
N TRP A 59 12.43 7.92 -11.57
CA TRP A 59 11.81 6.64 -11.27
C TRP A 59 11.19 6.59 -9.87
N TRP A 60 11.89 7.12 -8.85
CA TRP A 60 11.37 7.19 -7.48
C TRP A 60 10.17 8.14 -7.38
N ARG A 61 10.18 9.24 -8.12
CA ARG A 61 9.05 10.17 -8.23
C ARG A 61 7.85 9.53 -8.92
N ASP A 62 8.07 8.72 -9.96
CA ASP A 62 7.00 7.97 -10.63
C ASP A 62 6.42 6.91 -9.68
N LEU A 63 7.25 6.29 -8.85
CA LEU A 63 6.83 5.33 -7.83
C LEU A 63 6.03 5.99 -6.70
N ASN A 64 6.51 7.12 -6.17
CA ASN A 64 5.78 7.95 -5.20
C ASN A 64 4.48 8.51 -5.81
N GLY A 65 4.51 8.82 -7.10
CA GLY A 65 3.37 9.23 -7.89
C GLY A 65 2.25 8.20 -7.96
N MET A 66 2.48 6.93 -7.59
CA MET A 66 1.39 5.97 -7.39
C MET A 66 0.40 6.41 -6.30
N LYS A 67 0.87 7.11 -5.25
CA LYS A 67 0.00 7.78 -4.27
C LYS A 67 -0.71 9.00 -4.85
N LEU A 68 -0.18 9.65 -5.89
CA LEU A 68 -0.81 10.82 -6.53
C LEU A 68 -1.76 10.44 -7.68
N VAL A 69 -1.65 9.23 -8.24
CA VAL A 69 -2.70 8.64 -9.08
C VAL A 69 -4.02 8.59 -8.32
N GLN A 70 -3.95 8.43 -6.99
CA GLN A 70 -5.05 8.58 -6.02
C GLN A 70 -5.76 9.95 -6.07
N GLU A 71 -5.01 11.04 -6.29
CA GLU A 71 -5.53 12.41 -6.22
C GLU A 71 -6.11 12.91 -7.55
N ARG A 72 -5.74 12.29 -8.68
CA ARG A 72 -6.21 12.68 -10.02
C ARG A 72 -7.43 11.88 -10.50
N GLY A 73 -8.27 11.44 -9.56
CA GLY A 73 -9.50 10.67 -9.86
C GLY A 73 -9.25 9.23 -10.29
N GLY A 74 -8.03 8.70 -10.08
CA GLY A 74 -7.84 7.26 -10.00
C GLY A 74 -8.14 6.86 -8.57
N ASN A 75 -9.21 6.11 -8.35
CA ASN A 75 -9.41 5.37 -7.10
C ASN A 75 -8.09 4.68 -6.76
N GLY A 76 -7.70 4.60 -5.49
CA GLY A 76 -6.43 4.04 -5.02
C GLY A 76 -6.29 2.57 -5.37
N TRP A 77 -6.27 2.24 -6.66
CA TRP A 77 -6.56 0.93 -7.24
C TRP A 77 -5.59 -0.10 -6.75
N PHE A 78 -4.40 0.33 -6.33
CA PHE A 78 -3.43 -0.54 -5.73
C PHE A 78 -3.79 -0.78 -4.26
N GLU A 79 -3.80 0.25 -3.42
CA GLU A 79 -4.02 0.13 -1.98
C GLU A 79 -5.42 -0.39 -1.60
N GLU A 80 -6.47 -0.01 -2.33
CA GLU A 80 -7.85 -0.49 -2.14
C GLU A 80 -8.01 -2.00 -2.35
N HIS A 81 -7.07 -2.63 -3.08
CA HIS A 81 -7.08 -4.07 -3.33
C HIS A 81 -6.02 -4.82 -2.53
N LEU A 82 -5.36 -4.14 -1.57
CA LEU A 82 -4.42 -4.78 -0.65
C LEU A 82 -5.06 -5.02 0.71
N ARG A 83 -4.83 -6.21 1.24
CA ARG A 83 -5.08 -6.53 2.64
C ARG A 83 -3.76 -6.69 3.37
N ARG A 84 -3.70 -6.22 4.61
CA ARG A 84 -2.54 -6.41 5.48
C ARG A 84 -2.67 -7.72 6.25
N VAL A 85 -1.71 -8.61 6.08
CA VAL A 85 -1.61 -9.83 6.89
C VAL A 85 -0.86 -9.48 8.16
N VAL A 86 -1.50 -9.73 9.32
CA VAL A 86 -0.93 -9.39 10.61
C VAL A 86 0.16 -10.41 10.97
N GLY A 87 1.38 -9.90 11.19
CA GLY A 87 2.51 -10.66 11.74
C GLY A 87 2.55 -10.57 13.27
N ASP A 88 3.61 -9.96 13.81
CA ASP A 88 3.73 -9.71 15.25
C ASP A 88 2.89 -8.51 15.74
N GLY A 89 2.23 -7.81 14.82
CA GLY A 89 1.32 -6.71 15.08
C GLY A 89 1.99 -5.35 15.31
N LYS A 90 3.32 -5.26 15.37
CA LYS A 90 4.04 -4.01 15.69
C LYS A 90 4.00 -3.01 14.55
N ASP A 91 4.09 -3.51 13.32
CA ASP A 91 4.10 -2.66 12.13
C ASP A 91 2.69 -2.36 11.59
N THR A 92 1.62 -2.88 12.20
CA THR A 92 0.24 -2.76 11.69
C THR A 92 -0.61 -1.90 12.62
N MET A 93 -1.11 -0.77 12.12
CA MET A 93 -1.96 0.16 12.85
C MET A 93 -3.36 -0.43 13.02
N PHE A 94 -3.82 -0.50 14.27
CA PHE A 94 -5.09 -1.12 14.61
C PHE A 94 -6.27 -0.47 13.86
N TRP A 95 -6.34 0.86 13.86
CA TRP A 95 -7.47 1.58 13.26
C TRP A 95 -7.30 1.87 11.77
N LYS A 96 -6.07 2.04 11.30
CA LYS A 96 -5.77 2.69 10.01
C LYS A 96 -5.36 1.72 8.92
N ASP A 97 -4.94 0.50 9.26
CA ASP A 97 -4.59 -0.49 8.25
C ASP A 97 -5.78 -1.43 7.93
N PRO A 98 -5.93 -1.88 6.67
CA PRO A 98 -6.96 -2.83 6.28
C PRO A 98 -6.49 -4.26 6.59
N TRP A 99 -6.52 -4.66 7.86
CA TRP A 99 -6.09 -5.99 8.31
C TRP A 99 -7.26 -6.95 8.59
N VAL A 100 -8.47 -6.41 8.77
CA VAL A 100 -9.74 -7.15 8.76
C VAL A 100 -10.34 -7.16 7.35
N ASP A 101 -11.31 -8.06 7.10
CA ASP A 101 -12.00 -8.10 5.81
C ASP A 101 -12.90 -6.87 5.60
N GLY A 102 -12.90 -6.35 4.37
CA GLY A 102 -13.64 -5.14 4.00
C GLY A 102 -12.74 -3.92 3.87
N ASP A 103 -12.67 -3.11 4.92
CA ASP A 103 -11.95 -1.83 4.97
C ASP A 103 -11.27 -1.65 6.33
N THR A 104 -10.61 -0.51 6.55
CA THR A 104 -10.02 -0.12 7.84
C THR A 104 -11.08 -0.02 8.94
N LEU A 105 -10.72 -0.38 10.18
CA LEU A 105 -11.64 -0.29 11.33
C LEU A 105 -12.10 1.15 11.58
N ARG A 106 -11.27 2.15 11.23
CA ARG A 106 -11.65 3.57 11.26
C ARG A 106 -12.86 3.87 10.38
N ILE A 107 -12.95 3.27 9.20
CA ILE A 107 -14.06 3.51 8.27
C ILE A 107 -15.29 2.72 8.73
N LEU A 108 -15.10 1.44 9.07
CA LEU A 108 -16.19 0.54 9.48
C LEU A 108 -16.84 0.97 10.80
N PHE A 109 -16.06 1.52 11.73
CA PHE A 109 -16.49 1.91 13.07
C PHE A 109 -16.12 3.36 13.39
N SER A 110 -16.45 4.29 12.49
CA SER A 110 -16.08 5.71 12.58
C SER A 110 -16.39 6.36 13.94
N ARG A 111 -17.58 6.10 14.49
CA ARG A 111 -17.97 6.62 15.81
C ARG A 111 -17.08 6.11 16.94
N LEU A 112 -16.68 4.83 16.90
CA LEU A 112 -15.79 4.26 17.90
C LEU A 112 -14.37 4.83 17.76
N TYR A 113 -13.91 5.00 16.52
CA TYR A 113 -12.65 5.66 16.22
C TYR A 113 -12.61 7.11 16.71
N ASP A 114 -13.69 7.87 16.58
CA ASP A 114 -13.72 9.25 17.08
C ASP A 114 -13.54 9.31 18.59
N LEU A 115 -14.13 8.36 19.31
CA LEU A 115 -14.11 8.26 20.77
C LEU A 115 -12.80 7.68 21.34
N THR A 116 -12.06 6.88 20.57
CA THR A 116 -10.82 6.26 21.07
C THR A 116 -9.70 7.27 21.26
N THR A 117 -8.90 7.08 22.31
CA THR A 117 -7.66 7.80 22.57
C THR A 117 -6.50 7.24 21.75
N ASP A 118 -6.50 5.93 21.52
CA ASP A 118 -5.40 5.17 20.94
C ASP A 118 -5.51 5.05 19.42
N LYS A 119 -5.73 6.19 18.75
CA LYS A 119 -5.94 6.26 17.29
C LYS A 119 -4.72 5.80 16.48
N GLU A 120 -3.53 5.91 17.07
CA GLU A 120 -2.24 5.58 16.47
C GLU A 120 -1.67 4.25 16.99
N ALA A 121 -2.42 3.49 17.79
CA ALA A 121 -1.91 2.25 18.35
C ALA A 121 -1.75 1.17 17.27
N CYS A 122 -0.69 0.38 17.41
CA CYS A 122 -0.49 -0.83 16.62
C CYS A 122 -1.28 -2.01 17.21
N ILE A 123 -1.48 -3.07 16.42
CA ILE A 123 -2.19 -4.27 16.86
C ILE A 123 -1.50 -4.91 18.09
N ALA A 124 -0.17 -4.89 18.14
CA ALA A 124 0.58 -5.45 19.26
C ALA A 124 0.30 -4.74 20.60
N GLU A 125 -0.09 -3.47 20.57
CA GLU A 125 -0.45 -2.69 21.78
C GLU A 125 -1.90 -2.90 22.21
N MET A 126 -2.77 -3.32 21.27
CA MET A 126 -4.20 -3.48 21.49
C MET A 126 -4.61 -4.91 21.87
N ILE A 127 -3.75 -5.90 21.58
CA ILE A 127 -4.01 -7.31 21.89
C ILE A 127 -3.55 -7.64 23.32
N SER A 128 -4.43 -8.26 24.10
CA SER A 128 -4.07 -8.95 25.34
C SER A 128 -3.95 -10.46 25.10
N GLU A 129 -2.93 -11.09 25.70
CA GLU A 129 -2.83 -12.54 25.76
C GLU A 129 -3.55 -13.04 27.02
N GLU A 130 -4.69 -13.69 26.84
CA GLU A 130 -5.38 -14.45 27.89
C GLU A 130 -5.33 -15.94 27.53
N ASP A 131 -4.84 -16.77 28.45
CA ASP A 131 -4.77 -18.24 28.30
C ASP A 131 -4.05 -18.73 27.04
N GLY A 132 -3.04 -17.98 26.57
CA GLY A 132 -2.28 -18.29 25.35
C GLY A 132 -3.04 -18.00 24.05
N LEU A 133 -4.22 -17.40 24.13
CA LEU A 133 -4.99 -16.92 22.99
C LEU A 133 -4.83 -15.40 22.88
N LYS A 134 -4.36 -14.94 21.72
CA LYS A 134 -4.34 -13.52 21.37
C LYS A 134 -5.77 -13.07 21.10
N LYS A 135 -6.35 -12.29 22.00
CA LYS A 135 -7.66 -11.66 21.82
C LYS A 135 -7.48 -10.21 21.42
N ILE A 136 -8.29 -9.79 20.45
CA ILE A 136 -8.49 -8.39 20.08
C ILE A 136 -9.69 -7.87 20.85
#